data_AF-A0A832IJE8-F1
#
_entry.id   AF-A0A832IJE8-F1
#
_cell.length_a   1.000
_cell.length_b   1.000
_cell.length_c   1.000
_cell.angle_alpha   90.00
_cell.angle_beta   90.00
_cell.angle_gamma   90.00
#
_symmetry.space_group_name_H-M   'P 1'
#
loop_
_entity.id
_entity.type
_entity.pdbx_description
1 polymer ?
#
loop_
_entity_poly.entity_id
_entity_poly.type
_entity_poly.pdbx_seq_one_letter_code
_entity_poly.pdbx_strand_id
1 'polypeptide(L)'
;SEVEATYLKSRGVRDSDIIRDKMTLRTSDQARFIKDVLVDSLKLRKIVVVSDRWHLPRALLMCKWRGVDVTGVSSKYKLPLLSELYYRLRESVALQLFIFTGV
;
A
#
# COMPACT_ATOMS: atom_id res chain seq x y z
N SER A 1 -6.77 6.40 -5.10
CA SER A 1 -7.83 7.41 -4.94
C SER A 1 -7.94 8.28 -6.18
N GLU A 2 -9.09 8.93 -6.38
CA GLU A 2 -9.22 9.98 -7.40
C GLU A 2 -8.35 11.21 -7.08
N VAL A 3 -8.08 11.48 -5.79
CA VAL A 3 -7.18 12.56 -5.36
C VAL A 3 -5.74 12.32 -5.85
N GLU A 4 -5.17 11.14 -5.60
CA GLU A 4 -3.81 10.85 -6.07
C GLU A 4 -3.73 10.76 -7.60
N ALA A 5 -4.77 10.24 -8.28
CA ALA A 5 -4.80 10.21 -9.74
C ALA A 5 -4.76 11.63 -10.32
N THR A 6 -5.55 12.56 -9.75
CA THR A 6 -5.55 13.98 -10.13
C THR A 6 -4.18 14.61 -9.91
N TYR A 7 -3.54 14.32 -8.76
CA TYR A 7 -2.18 14.78 -8.47
C TYR A 7 -1.17 14.25 -9.48
N LEU A 8 -1.18 12.96 -9.82
CA LEU A 8 -0.25 12.38 -10.79
C LEU A 8 -0.41 13.00 -12.18
N LYS A 9 -1.66 13.24 -12.61
CA LYS A 9 -1.95 13.93 -13.88
C LYS A 9 -1.41 15.35 -13.90
N SER A 10 -1.55 16.11 -12.80
CA SER A 10 -0.99 17.47 -12.71
C SER A 10 0.54 17.49 -12.73
N ARG A 11 1.19 16.34 -12.47
CA ARG A 11 2.64 16.13 -12.62
C ARG A 11 3.04 15.56 -13.98
N GLY A 12 2.12 15.44 -14.94
CA GLY A 12 2.40 15.01 -16.31
C GLY A 12 2.35 13.50 -16.55
N VAL A 13 1.88 12.71 -15.59
CA VAL A 13 1.65 11.27 -15.81
C VAL A 13 0.42 11.08 -16.70
N ARG A 14 0.55 10.27 -17.76
CA ARG A 14 -0.57 9.99 -18.68
C ARG A 14 -1.64 9.18 -17.95
N ASP A 15 -2.92 9.45 -18.22
CA ASP A 15 -4.02 8.72 -17.57
C ASP A 15 -3.97 7.21 -17.85
N SER A 16 -3.50 6.82 -19.04
CA SER A 16 -3.29 5.42 -19.44
C SER A 16 -2.27 4.67 -18.57
N ASP A 17 -1.37 5.41 -17.92
CA ASP A 17 -0.35 4.84 -17.03
C ASP A 17 -0.82 4.82 -15.56
N ILE A 18 -2.05 5.30 -15.28
CA ILE A 18 -2.62 5.37 -13.93
C ILE A 18 -3.71 4.32 -13.77
N ILE A 19 -3.39 3.28 -13.00
CA ILE A 19 -4.38 2.30 -12.56
C ILE A 19 -5.00 2.80 -11.25
N ARG A 20 -6.32 3.03 -11.28
CA ARG A 20 -7.08 3.43 -10.10
C ARG A 20 -7.63 2.19 -9.41
N ASP A 21 -7.15 1.91 -8.21
CA ASP A 21 -7.82 0.94 -7.34
C ASP A 21 -9.09 1.58 -6.76
N LYS A 22 -10.26 1.08 -7.19
CA LYS A 22 -11.59 1.51 -6.74
C LYS A 22 -12.27 0.48 -5.85
N MET A 23 -11.66 -0.67 -5.65
CA MET A 23 -12.33 -1.87 -5.13
C MET A 23 -11.78 -2.29 -3.77
N THR A 24 -10.53 -1.92 -3.44
CA THR A 24 -9.93 -2.34 -2.16
C THR A 24 -10.17 -1.30 -1.07
N LEU A 25 -10.62 -1.78 0.09
CA LEU A 25 -10.79 -0.97 1.30
C LEU A 25 -9.81 -1.38 2.41
N ARG A 26 -9.17 -2.55 2.26
CA ARG A 26 -8.26 -3.14 3.24
C ARG A 26 -6.89 -3.33 2.61
N THR A 27 -5.85 -3.18 3.42
CA THR A 27 -4.46 -3.37 2.99
C THR A 27 -4.17 -4.80 2.55
N SER A 28 -4.88 -5.78 3.10
CA SER A 28 -4.80 -7.18 2.66
C SER A 28 -5.35 -7.37 1.25
N ASP A 29 -6.46 -6.70 0.91
CA ASP A 29 -7.02 -6.68 -0.44
C ASP A 29 -6.10 -5.91 -1.41
N GLN A 30 -5.48 -4.81 -0.97
CA GLN A 30 -4.45 -4.10 -1.75
C GLN A 30 -3.24 -4.98 -2.05
N ALA A 31 -2.73 -5.70 -1.05
CA ALA A 31 -1.61 -6.63 -1.25
C ALA A 31 -1.99 -7.78 -2.20
N ARG A 32 -3.24 -8.25 -2.15
CA ARG A 32 -3.78 -9.22 -3.12
C ARG A 32 -3.86 -8.62 -4.52
N PHE A 33 -4.40 -7.40 -4.67
CA PHE A 33 -4.48 -6.70 -5.95
C PHE A 33 -3.09 -6.52 -6.60
N ILE A 34 -2.10 -6.10 -5.81
CA ILE A 34 -0.71 -5.95 -6.29
C ILE A 34 -0.21 -7.29 -6.84
N LYS A 35 -0.42 -8.39 -6.10
CA LYS A 35 -0.03 -9.72 -6.57
C LYS A 35 -0.75 -10.09 -7.86
N ASP A 36 -2.07 -10.15 -7.81
CA ASP A 36 -2.87 -10.80 -8.86
C ASP A 36 -2.88 -9.97 -10.15
N VAL A 37 -2.96 -8.63 -10.03
CA VAL A 37 -3.06 -7.74 -11.18
C VAL A 37 -1.69 -7.25 -11.62
N LEU A 38 -0.91 -6.64 -10.73
CA LEU A 38 0.33 -5.97 -11.15
C LEU A 38 1.43 -6.99 -11.45
N VAL A 39 1.61 -8.01 -10.61
CA VAL A 39 2.66 -9.02 -10.81
C VAL A 39 2.19 -10.14 -11.72
N ASP A 40 1.06 -10.78 -11.41
CA ASP A 40 0.68 -12.02 -12.08
C ASP A 40 0.04 -11.76 -13.46
N SER A 41 -0.79 -10.72 -13.61
CA SER A 41 -1.40 -10.36 -14.90
C SER A 41 -0.49 -9.46 -15.75
N LEU A 42 -0.05 -8.33 -15.22
CA LEU A 42 0.73 -7.33 -15.96
C LEU A 42 2.25 -7.59 -15.97
N LYS A 43 2.73 -8.60 -15.24
CA LYS A 43 4.14 -9.03 -15.20
C LYS A 43 5.11 -7.93 -14.76
N LEU A 44 4.65 -6.97 -13.94
CA LEU A 44 5.50 -5.94 -13.38
C LEU A 44 6.45 -6.54 -12.34
N ARG A 45 7.74 -6.20 -12.42
CA ARG A 45 8.78 -6.73 -11.53
C ARG A 45 9.35 -5.73 -10.53
N LYS A 46 9.15 -4.43 -10.78
CA LYS A 46 9.64 -3.36 -9.90
C LYS A 46 8.44 -2.55 -9.46
N ILE A 47 8.04 -2.76 -8.21
CA ILE A 47 6.87 -2.11 -7.63
C ILE A 47 7.34 -1.26 -6.47
N VAL A 48 6.97 0.02 -6.50
CA VAL A 48 7.22 0.97 -5.42
C VAL A 48 5.90 1.29 -4.74
N VAL A 49 5.81 1.04 -3.44
CA VAL A 49 4.67 1.38 -2.60
C VAL A 49 4.96 2.69 -1.89
N VAL A 50 4.18 3.72 -2.19
CA VAL A 50 4.26 5.01 -1.52
C VAL A 50 3.14 5.12 -0.49
N SER A 51 3.47 5.38 0.77
CA SER A 51 2.46 5.54 1.83
C SER A 51 2.99 6.34 3.02
N ASP A 52 2.15 6.60 4.01
CA ASP A 52 2.59 7.22 5.25
C ASP A 52 3.49 6.30 6.06
N ARG A 53 4.44 6.89 6.79
CA ARG A 53 5.47 6.17 7.55
C ARG A 53 4.90 5.12 8.52
N TRP A 54 3.81 5.43 9.19
CA TRP A 54 3.20 4.55 10.20
C TRP A 54 2.44 3.38 9.57
N HIS A 55 1.96 3.53 8.33
CA HIS A 55 1.19 2.51 7.60
C HIS A 55 2.08 1.60 6.74
N LEU A 56 3.13 2.19 6.15
CA LEU A 56 3.99 1.54 5.17
C LEU A 56 4.53 0.18 5.62
N PRO A 57 5.02 -0.03 6.87
CA PRO A 57 5.53 -1.33 7.29
C PRO A 57 4.52 -2.48 7.14
N ARG A 58 3.24 -2.22 7.44
CA ARG A 58 2.19 -3.25 7.32
C ARG A 58 1.95 -3.63 5.86
N ALA A 59 1.85 -2.65 4.97
CA ALA A 59 1.68 -2.89 3.54
C ALA A 59 2.84 -3.71 2.96
N LEU A 60 4.09 -3.35 3.29
CA LEU A 60 5.28 -4.07 2.83
C LEU A 60 5.31 -5.51 3.32
N LEU A 61 4.99 -5.74 4.60
CA LEU A 61 5.01 -7.09 5.16
C LEU A 61 3.90 -7.98 4.58
N MET A 62 2.70 -7.44 4.36
CA MET A 62 1.59 -8.15 3.72
C MET A 62 1.91 -8.53 2.25
N CYS A 63 2.64 -7.67 1.53
CA CYS A 63 3.15 -7.96 0.20
C CYS A 63 4.21 -9.07 0.23
N LYS A 64 5.20 -8.95 1.13
CA LYS A 64 6.26 -9.95 1.32
C LYS A 64 5.67 -11.33 1.61
N TRP A 65 4.65 -11.40 2.45
CA TRP A 65 3.96 -12.66 2.77
C TRP A 65 3.15 -13.26 1.64
N ARG A 66 2.76 -12.45 0.66
CA ARG A 66 2.18 -12.93 -0.60
C ARG A 66 3.22 -13.27 -1.66
N GLY A 67 4.52 -13.24 -1.29
CA GLY A 67 5.62 -13.48 -2.23
C GLY A 67 5.82 -12.34 -3.23
N VAL A 68 5.35 -11.13 -2.92
CA VAL A 68 5.52 -9.95 -3.77
C VAL A 68 6.70 -9.12 -3.24
N ASP A 69 7.69 -8.88 -4.10
CA ASP A 69 8.80 -7.98 -3.80
C ASP A 69 8.42 -6.54 -4.15
N VAL A 70 8.43 -5.66 -3.14
CA VAL A 70 8.04 -4.26 -3.26
C VAL A 70 9.01 -3.36 -2.49
N THR A 71 9.33 -2.21 -3.05
CA THR A 71 10.13 -1.17 -2.37
C THR A 71 9.20 -0.13 -1.75
N GLY A 72 9.35 0.15 -0.46
CA GLY A 72 8.54 1.17 0.21
C GLY A 72 9.19 2.56 0.21
N VAL A 73 8.38 3.59 -0.03
CA VAL A 73 8.77 5.00 0.11
C VAL A 73 7.77 5.69 1.02
N SER A 74 8.25 6.27 2.13
CA SER A 74 7.37 6.98 3.05
C SER A 74 7.12 8.41 2.60
N SER A 75 5.90 8.91 2.78
CA SER A 75 5.60 10.34 2.70
C SER A 75 6.40 11.12 3.75
N LYS A 76 6.56 12.44 3.54
CA LYS A 76 7.15 13.35 4.54
C LYS A 76 6.16 13.78 5.62
N TYR A 77 4.91 13.31 5.55
CA TYR A 77 3.87 13.64 6.51
C TYR A 77 4.23 13.08 7.90
N LYS A 78 4.13 13.92 8.92
CA LYS A 78 4.45 13.57 10.31
C LYS A 78 3.22 13.78 11.18
N LEU A 79 2.92 12.78 11.98
CA LEU A 79 1.91 12.87 13.03
C LEU A 79 2.56 13.32 14.34
N PRO A 80 1.79 13.89 15.28
CA PRO A 80 2.22 14.04 16.67
C PRO A 80 2.61 12.68 17.27
N LEU A 81 3.57 12.67 18.20
CA LEU A 81 4.16 11.45 18.76
C LEU A 81 3.11 10.47 19.33
N LEU A 82 2.12 10.97 20.08
CA LEU A 82 1.06 10.14 20.66
C LEU A 82 0.18 9.50 19.59
N SER A 83 -0.17 10.25 18.55
CA SER A 83 -0.93 9.74 17.42
C SER A 83 -0.11 8.70 16.65
N GLU A 84 1.17 8.97 16.39
CA GLU A 84 2.06 8.02 15.71
C GLU A 84 2.17 6.70 16.49
N LEU A 85 2.33 6.75 17.82
CA LEU A 85 2.35 5.56 18.66
C LEU A 85 1.03 4.79 18.58
N TYR A 86 -0.12 5.48 18.72
CA TYR A 86 -1.44 4.87 18.62
C TYR A 86 -1.63 4.14 17.27
N TYR A 87 -1.32 4.81 16.15
CA TYR A 87 -1.46 4.19 14.83
C TYR A 87 -0.51 3.00 14.67
N ARG A 88 0.75 3.08 15.11
CA ARG A 88 1.67 1.94 15.02
C ARG A 88 1.19 0.74 15.82
N LEU A 89 0.62 0.95 17.01
CA LEU A 89 0.02 -0.14 17.80
C LEU A 89 -1.19 -0.75 17.09
N ARG A 90 -2.12 0.08 16.61
CA ARG A 90 -3.29 -0.36 15.83
C ARG A 90 -2.87 -1.18 14.61
N GLU A 91 -1.88 -0.69 13.85
CA GLU A 91 -1.36 -1.36 12.66
C GLU A 91 -0.71 -2.69 13.01
N SER A 92 -0.02 -2.78 14.15
CA SER A 92 0.57 -4.02 14.64
C SER A 92 -0.51 -5.07 14.97
N VAL A 93 -1.60 -4.67 15.62
CA VAL A 93 -2.75 -5.56 15.88
C VAL A 93 -3.41 -6.01 14.57
N ALA A 94 -3.63 -5.09 13.64
CA ALA A 94 -4.20 -5.42 12.33
C ALA A 94 -3.31 -6.40 11.54
N LEU A 95 -1.99 -6.26 11.65
CA LEU A 95 -1.05 -7.20 11.07
C LEU A 95 -1.18 -8.58 11.73
N GLN A 96 -1.22 -8.66 13.07
CA GLN A 96 -1.45 -9.92 13.79
C GLN A 96 -2.73 -10.61 13.34
N LEU A 97 -3.84 -9.88 13.22
CA LEU A 97 -5.09 -10.42 12.69
C LEU A 97 -4.92 -10.99 11.27
N PHE A 98 -4.18 -10.29 10.40
CA PHE A 98 -3.86 -10.79 9.07
C PHE A 98 -3.04 -12.09 9.12
N ILE A 99 -2.08 -12.20 10.03
CA ILE A 99 -1.28 -13.44 10.24
C ILE A 99 -2.19 -14.63 10.51
N PHE A 100 -3.13 -14.48 11.44
CA PHE A 100 -3.94 -15.59 11.92
C PHE A 100 -5.12 -15.92 11.02
N THR A 101 -5.66 -14.93 10.31
CA THR A 101 -6.91 -15.10 9.55
C THR A 101 -6.72 -15.04 8.04
N GLY A 102 -5.60 -14.50 7.56
CA GLY A 102 -5.39 -14.22 6.13
C GLY A 102 -6.29 -13.12 5.57
N VAL A 103 -7.03 -12.39 6.42
CA VAL A 103 -7.96 -11.31 6.07
C VAL A 103 -7.44 -9.97 6.58
#